data_AF-A0A4V1ZD95-F1
#
_entry.id   AF-A0A4V1ZD95-F1
#
_cell.length_a   1.000
_cell.length_b   1.000
_cell.length_c   1.000
_cell.angle_alpha   90.00
_cell.angle_beta   90.00
_cell.angle_gamma   90.00
#
_symmetry.space_group_name_H-M   'P 1'
#
loop_
_entity.id
_entity.type
_entity.pdbx_description
1 polymer ?
#
loop_
_entity_poly.entity_id
_entity_poly.type
_entity_poly.pdbx_seq_one_letter_code
_entity_poly.pdbx_strand_id
1 'polypeptide(L)'
;MDEKDPKPLEEIVQPAQPTISYQSVDKLQRLLADEVFKHTKDPKKAAGRALGTLVEVITYYLLKTWGLNNQISIEQRLEEYGNTLISHNVEYSLHPIIRSYVLNFPKTEKNITANMILKTLTGESFDLTGMKKTNLSLLSNNILRNACIIAKSEDTNLLCSIESETEEFLRLHIYEQYKKPYAMLECKRVGVEEGMSKGPQTIEKAKQGAYVARVASSLQKIRNGAGDMQGIIYKSDGEFILKPFVELMEEIINSDDGDLLRQFILTVGVVSNHGNWIKRDADGDLSFSEELFQKELMVLANSYDWLLFLTDQGLSQFIDELLFKPTEEHKILRETFLSSYAEGKKKNEFTKVQMNIQADGLLLKYFRDNLQMIEGWFNVISPSTKTLTNLQRELEQLKNKNWIDIYE
;
A
#
# COMPACT_ATOMS: atom_id res chain seq x y z
N MET A 1 38.82 -21.38 -57.54
CA MET A 1 38.30 -20.09 -58.03
C MET A 1 37.05 -19.81 -57.21
N ASP A 2 37.23 -18.83 -56.33
CA ASP A 2 36.27 -18.12 -55.46
C ASP A 2 35.41 -18.94 -54.47
N GLU A 3 36.02 -19.18 -53.31
CA GLU A 3 35.33 -19.23 -52.01
C GLU A 3 34.52 -17.94 -51.83
N LYS A 4 33.21 -18.09 -51.62
CA LYS A 4 32.38 -17.03 -51.06
C LYS A 4 32.06 -17.39 -49.62
N ASP A 5 32.70 -16.68 -48.70
CA ASP A 5 32.35 -16.70 -47.28
C ASP A 5 30.85 -16.42 -47.08
N PRO A 6 30.16 -17.18 -46.20
CA PRO A 6 28.82 -16.83 -45.78
C PRO A 6 28.88 -15.52 -44.95
N LYS A 7 28.03 -14.56 -45.32
CA LYS A 7 27.85 -13.31 -44.56
C LYS A 7 27.46 -13.63 -43.10
N PRO A 8 27.96 -12.87 -42.11
CA PRO A 8 27.49 -13.00 -40.73
C PRO A 8 25.99 -12.69 -40.66
N LEU A 9 25.27 -13.48 -39.88
CA LEU A 9 23.91 -13.18 -39.44
C LEU A 9 23.93 -11.80 -38.76
N GLU A 10 23.09 -10.88 -39.24
CA GLU A 10 22.86 -9.60 -38.59
C GLU A 10 22.43 -9.87 -37.13
N GLU A 11 23.22 -9.40 -36.17
CA GLU A 11 22.82 -9.37 -34.77
C GLU A 11 21.50 -8.63 -34.67
N ILE A 12 20.47 -9.33 -34.20
CA ILE A 12 19.24 -8.70 -33.74
C ILE A 12 19.64 -7.85 -32.53
N VAL A 13 19.91 -6.58 -32.78
CA VAL A 13 20.13 -5.57 -31.75
C VAL A 13 18.83 -5.52 -30.94
N GLN A 14 18.85 -6.14 -29.76
CA GLN A 14 17.81 -5.92 -28.77
C GLN A 14 17.71 -4.40 -28.54
N PRO A 15 16.51 -3.81 -28.57
CA PRO A 15 16.37 -2.39 -28.31
C PRO A 15 17.00 -2.06 -26.96
N ALA A 16 17.94 -1.13 -26.97
CA ALA A 16 18.63 -0.68 -25.78
C ALA A 16 17.61 -0.29 -24.71
N GLN A 17 17.75 -0.86 -23.51
CA GLN A 17 16.97 -0.44 -22.37
C GLN A 17 17.18 1.07 -22.15
N PRO A 18 16.11 1.86 -21.93
CA PRO A 18 16.26 3.27 -21.67
C PRO A 18 17.14 3.47 -20.43
N THR A 19 18.23 4.21 -20.59
CA THR A 19 19.17 4.51 -19.51
C THR A 19 18.45 5.32 -18.43
N ILE A 20 18.14 4.68 -17.31
CA ILE A 20 17.57 5.28 -16.10
C ILE A 20 18.61 6.25 -15.51
N SER A 21 18.37 7.57 -15.58
CA SER A 21 19.39 8.56 -15.18
C SER A 21 19.41 8.89 -13.68
N TYR A 22 18.45 8.40 -12.90
CA TYR A 22 18.33 8.76 -11.47
C TYR A 22 18.61 7.56 -10.56
N GLN A 23 19.87 7.45 -10.15
CA GLN A 23 20.35 6.39 -9.25
C GLN A 23 20.03 6.62 -7.76
N SER A 24 19.38 7.72 -7.37
CA SER A 24 18.97 7.93 -5.97
C SER A 24 17.72 8.80 -5.81
N VAL A 25 16.93 8.52 -4.77
CA VAL A 25 15.73 9.31 -4.43
C VAL A 25 16.07 10.77 -4.09
N ASP A 26 17.26 11.07 -3.57
CA ASP A 26 17.67 12.46 -3.31
C ASP A 26 17.81 13.29 -4.59
N LYS A 27 18.28 12.66 -5.68
CA LYS A 27 18.30 13.30 -7.00
C LYS A 27 16.89 13.53 -7.52
N LEU A 28 15.99 12.55 -7.36
CA LEU A 28 14.56 12.72 -7.70
C LEU A 28 13.90 13.83 -6.89
N GLN A 29 14.21 13.93 -5.59
CA GLN A 29 13.66 14.96 -4.73
C GLN A 29 14.11 16.36 -5.17
N ARG A 30 15.39 16.51 -5.51
CA ARG A 30 15.92 17.78 -6.08
C ARG A 30 15.25 18.09 -7.41
N LEU A 31 15.14 17.12 -8.30
CA LEU A 31 14.47 17.30 -9.59
C LEU A 31 13.00 17.74 -9.43
N LEU A 32 12.23 17.06 -8.57
CA LEU A 32 10.86 17.47 -8.25
C LEU A 32 10.82 18.88 -7.65
N ALA A 33 11.77 19.21 -6.76
CA ALA A 33 11.86 20.53 -6.14
C ALA A 33 12.07 21.63 -7.20
N ASP A 34 12.95 21.37 -8.17
CA ASP A 34 13.33 22.33 -9.22
C ASP A 34 12.28 22.46 -10.32
N GLU A 35 11.65 21.35 -10.73
CA GLU A 35 10.71 21.32 -11.85
C GLU A 35 9.25 21.55 -11.45
N VAL A 36 8.83 21.09 -10.26
CA VAL A 36 7.41 21.09 -9.86
C VAL A 36 7.15 22.06 -8.71
N PHE A 37 8.04 22.08 -7.71
CA PHE A 37 7.78 22.78 -6.44
C PHE A 37 8.50 24.11 -6.27
N LYS A 38 9.14 24.64 -7.31
CA LYS A 38 9.92 25.89 -7.29
C LYS A 38 9.12 27.09 -6.79
N HIS A 39 7.81 27.09 -7.00
CA HIS A 39 6.87 28.13 -6.56
C HIS A 39 6.56 28.08 -5.05
N THR A 40 6.89 26.98 -4.37
CA THR A 40 6.58 26.82 -2.95
C THR A 40 7.65 27.44 -2.05
N LYS A 41 7.27 27.80 -0.81
CA LYS A 41 8.21 28.36 0.19
C LYS A 41 9.36 27.43 0.56
N ASP A 42 9.14 26.12 0.50
CA ASP A 42 10.13 25.08 0.78
C ASP A 42 9.99 23.95 -0.26
N PRO A 43 10.59 24.14 -1.46
CA PRO A 43 10.46 23.21 -2.59
C PRO A 43 10.90 21.79 -2.25
N LYS A 44 11.99 21.65 -1.48
CA LYS A 44 12.53 20.35 -1.09
C LYS A 44 11.58 19.60 -0.16
N LYS A 45 11.00 20.27 0.83
CA LYS A 45 10.02 19.63 1.72
C LYS A 45 8.74 19.26 0.98
N ALA A 46 8.29 20.08 0.04
CA ALA A 46 7.13 19.79 -0.80
C ALA A 46 7.38 18.56 -1.70
N ALA A 47 8.53 18.53 -2.40
CA ALA A 47 8.98 17.37 -3.17
C ALA A 47 9.07 16.10 -2.32
N GLY A 48 9.61 16.20 -1.11
CA GLY A 48 9.65 15.08 -0.18
C GLY A 48 8.26 14.55 0.17
N ARG A 49 7.28 15.43 0.46
CA ARG A 49 5.90 14.99 0.73
C ARG A 49 5.27 14.31 -0.49
N ALA A 50 5.54 14.81 -1.69
CA ALA A 50 5.08 14.18 -2.92
C ALA A 50 5.65 12.76 -3.07
N LEU A 51 6.96 12.58 -2.86
CA LEU A 51 7.57 11.24 -2.86
C LEU A 51 6.88 10.26 -1.88
N GLY A 52 6.51 10.72 -0.69
CA GLY A 52 5.74 9.89 0.26
C GLY A 52 4.36 9.50 -0.27
N THR A 53 3.69 10.44 -0.94
CA THR A 53 2.42 10.15 -1.63
C THR A 53 2.62 9.12 -2.74
N LEU A 54 3.76 9.14 -3.43
CA LEU A 54 4.08 8.15 -4.46
C LEU A 54 4.34 6.76 -3.89
N VAL A 55 5.05 6.64 -2.76
CA VAL A 55 5.20 5.34 -2.05
C VAL A 55 3.84 4.75 -1.67
N GLU A 56 2.96 5.60 -1.13
CA GLU A 56 1.59 5.22 -0.80
C GLU A 56 0.81 4.76 -2.05
N VAL A 57 0.85 5.53 -3.13
CA VAL A 57 0.19 5.20 -4.40
C VAL A 57 0.71 3.88 -4.97
N ILE A 58 2.03 3.70 -5.04
CA ILE A 58 2.62 2.45 -5.56
C ILE A 58 2.14 1.25 -4.74
N THR A 59 2.18 1.36 -3.41
CA THR A 59 1.70 0.31 -2.52
C THR A 59 0.22 0.00 -2.74
N TYR A 60 -0.62 1.04 -2.85
CA TYR A 60 -2.06 0.88 -3.07
C TYR A 60 -2.37 0.14 -4.38
N TYR A 61 -1.75 0.52 -5.49
CA TYR A 61 -2.01 -0.14 -6.78
C TYR A 61 -1.38 -1.52 -6.88
N LEU A 62 -0.28 -1.80 -6.17
CA LEU A 62 0.23 -3.16 -6.02
C LEU A 62 -0.81 -4.06 -5.33
N LEU A 63 -1.36 -3.63 -4.18
CA LEU A 63 -2.41 -4.38 -3.48
C LEU A 63 -3.68 -4.57 -4.33
N LYS A 64 -4.11 -3.53 -5.07
CA LYS A 64 -5.23 -3.67 -6.02
C LYS A 64 -4.96 -4.74 -7.07
N THR A 65 -3.74 -4.76 -7.61
CA THR A 65 -3.33 -5.70 -8.67
C THR A 65 -3.19 -7.13 -8.15
N TRP A 66 -2.82 -7.30 -6.88
CA TRP A 66 -2.92 -8.58 -6.18
C TRP A 66 -4.36 -9.03 -5.87
N GLY A 67 -5.37 -8.26 -6.27
CA GLY A 67 -6.78 -8.64 -6.07
C GLY A 67 -7.31 -8.37 -4.66
N LEU A 68 -6.67 -7.46 -3.92
CA LEU A 68 -7.09 -7.05 -2.56
C LEU A 68 -7.94 -5.78 -2.56
N ASN A 69 -8.20 -5.17 -3.73
CA ASN A 69 -8.92 -3.90 -3.89
C ASN A 69 -10.18 -3.78 -3.01
N ASN A 70 -10.98 -4.84 -2.98
CA ASN A 70 -12.30 -4.85 -2.34
C ASN A 70 -12.24 -5.03 -0.82
N GLN A 71 -11.06 -5.26 -0.25
CA GLN A 71 -10.82 -5.45 1.19
C GLN A 71 -10.05 -4.27 1.79
N ILE A 72 -9.48 -3.40 0.95
CA ILE A 72 -8.71 -2.24 1.41
C ILE A 72 -9.67 -1.21 2.00
N SER A 73 -9.38 -0.80 3.22
CA SER A 73 -9.85 0.44 3.81
C SER A 73 -8.65 1.36 4.08
N ILE A 74 -8.82 2.65 3.79
CA ILE A 74 -7.75 3.67 3.85
C ILE A 74 -7.94 4.54 5.10
N GLU A 75 -6.85 4.83 5.81
CA GLU A 75 -6.82 5.76 6.96
C GLU A 75 -7.88 5.42 8.03
N GLN A 76 -8.06 4.12 8.31
CA GLN A 76 -8.98 3.67 9.37
C GLN A 76 -8.30 3.61 10.72
N ARG A 77 -9.12 3.87 11.75
CA ARG A 77 -8.76 3.71 13.15
C ARG A 77 -8.59 2.21 13.46
N LEU A 78 -7.45 1.85 14.01
CA LEU A 78 -7.10 0.52 14.47
C LEU A 78 -6.82 0.56 15.97
N GLU A 79 -7.50 -0.28 16.74
CA GLU A 79 -7.35 -0.37 18.19
C GLU A 79 -6.13 -1.22 18.57
N GLU A 80 -5.54 -0.93 19.73
CA GLU A 80 -4.50 -1.81 20.28
C GLU A 80 -5.11 -3.10 20.81
N TYR A 81 -4.39 -4.22 20.62
CA TYR A 81 -4.78 -5.50 21.17
C TYR A 81 -4.88 -5.42 22.70
N GLY A 82 -6.05 -5.81 23.22
CA GLY A 82 -6.34 -5.77 24.66
C GLY A 82 -6.59 -4.39 25.25
N ASN A 83 -6.59 -3.30 24.45
CA ASN A 83 -6.89 -1.96 24.93
C ASN A 83 -7.59 -1.07 23.87
N THR A 84 -8.92 -1.19 23.80
CA THR A 84 -9.76 -0.47 22.82
C THR A 84 -9.84 1.06 23.06
N LEU A 85 -9.37 1.54 24.22
CA LEU A 85 -9.29 2.98 24.50
C LEU A 85 -8.16 3.65 23.71
N ILE A 86 -7.16 2.89 23.27
CA ILE A 86 -6.04 3.39 22.47
C ILE A 86 -6.20 2.93 21.02
N SER A 87 -5.98 3.86 20.09
CA SER A 87 -6.12 3.58 18.69
C SER A 87 -5.28 4.48 17.81
N HIS A 88 -4.96 3.98 16.63
CA HIS A 88 -4.07 4.63 15.66
C HIS A 88 -4.72 4.65 14.30
N ASN A 89 -4.50 5.70 13.51
CA ASN A 89 -4.91 5.67 12.11
C ASN A 89 -3.80 4.99 11.31
N VAL A 90 -4.14 3.93 10.58
CA VAL A 90 -3.19 3.21 9.74
C VAL A 90 -3.36 3.57 8.28
N GLU A 91 -2.29 3.55 7.49
CA GLU A 91 -2.37 3.92 6.06
C GLU A 91 -3.35 3.05 5.29
N TYR A 92 -3.20 1.72 5.38
CA TYR A 92 -4.11 0.74 4.82
C TYR A 92 -4.44 -0.36 5.83
N SER A 93 -5.64 -0.91 5.69
CA SER A 93 -6.07 -2.09 6.44
C SER A 93 -6.89 -2.99 5.52
N LEU A 94 -6.73 -4.30 5.65
CA LEU A 94 -7.44 -5.30 4.86
C LEU A 94 -8.48 -5.99 5.72
N HIS A 95 -9.74 -5.90 5.32
CA HIS A 95 -10.87 -6.35 6.10
C HIS A 95 -11.58 -7.52 5.42
N PRO A 96 -12.05 -8.51 6.17
CA PRO A 96 -12.86 -9.57 5.59
C PRO A 96 -14.17 -9.03 5.01
N ILE A 97 -14.60 -9.61 3.89
CA ILE A 97 -15.89 -9.30 3.25
C ILE A 97 -16.93 -10.27 3.79
N ILE A 98 -18.05 -9.74 4.27
CA ILE A 98 -19.20 -10.48 4.78
C ILE A 98 -20.13 -10.83 3.61
N ARG A 99 -20.45 -9.82 2.81
CA ARG A 99 -21.31 -9.93 1.63
C ARG A 99 -20.94 -8.89 0.61
N SER A 100 -21.21 -9.23 -0.64
CA SER A 100 -20.99 -8.36 -1.80
C SER A 100 -22.30 -8.16 -2.56
N TYR A 101 -22.45 -6.99 -3.17
CA TYR A 101 -23.59 -6.65 -4.01
C TYR A 101 -23.12 -5.84 -5.22
N VAL A 102 -23.84 -5.96 -6.34
CA VAL A 102 -23.51 -5.28 -7.60
C VAL A 102 -24.69 -4.40 -7.98
N LEU A 103 -24.42 -3.12 -8.22
CA LEU A 103 -25.42 -2.13 -8.57
C LEU A 103 -25.07 -1.48 -9.92
N ASN A 104 -26.05 -1.41 -10.84
CA ASN A 104 -25.91 -0.62 -12.06
C ASN A 104 -26.40 0.80 -11.81
N PHE A 105 -25.48 1.77 -11.85
CA PHE A 105 -25.75 3.16 -11.52
C PHE A 105 -25.74 4.02 -12.79
N PRO A 106 -26.83 4.75 -13.14
CA PRO A 106 -26.87 5.58 -14.33
C PRO A 106 -25.74 6.62 -14.37
N LYS A 107 -25.08 6.77 -15.52
CA LYS A 107 -24.02 7.75 -15.78
C LYS A 107 -24.61 9.14 -16.06
N THR A 108 -25.53 9.58 -15.21
CA THR A 108 -26.27 10.84 -15.38
C THR A 108 -25.68 11.98 -14.55
N GLU A 109 -24.79 11.68 -13.60
CA GLU A 109 -24.34 12.63 -12.59
C GLU A 109 -22.81 12.81 -12.54
N LYS A 110 -22.35 14.07 -12.51
CA LYS A 110 -20.93 14.43 -12.27
C LYS A 110 -20.47 14.11 -10.83
N ASN A 111 -21.41 13.80 -9.95
CA ASN A 111 -21.17 13.49 -8.55
C ASN A 111 -21.98 12.25 -8.16
N ILE A 112 -21.34 11.28 -7.51
CA ILE A 112 -22.00 10.08 -6.99
C ILE A 112 -21.78 10.09 -5.49
N THR A 113 -22.85 10.40 -4.74
CA THR A 113 -22.79 10.52 -3.28
C THR A 113 -23.21 9.22 -2.59
N ALA A 114 -22.74 8.99 -1.36
CA ALA A 114 -23.21 7.88 -0.53
C ALA A 114 -24.73 7.85 -0.41
N ASN A 115 -25.36 9.03 -0.29
CA ASN A 115 -26.81 9.14 -0.17
C ASN A 115 -27.56 8.61 -1.41
N MET A 116 -27.02 8.84 -2.60
CA MET A 116 -27.63 8.34 -3.85
C MET A 116 -27.49 6.83 -3.95
N ILE A 117 -26.29 6.31 -3.68
CA ILE A 117 -26.02 4.86 -3.70
C ILE A 117 -26.92 4.12 -2.71
N LEU A 118 -27.02 4.61 -1.46
CA LEU A 118 -27.85 3.97 -0.43
C LEU A 118 -29.34 3.99 -0.78
N LYS A 119 -29.85 5.07 -1.39
CA LYS A 119 -31.24 5.12 -1.87
C LYS A 119 -31.51 4.06 -2.92
N THR A 120 -30.61 3.89 -3.88
CA THR A 120 -30.75 2.86 -4.91
C THR A 120 -30.69 1.46 -4.31
N LEU A 121 -29.76 1.21 -3.38
CA LEU A 121 -29.67 -0.06 -2.64
C LEU A 121 -30.94 -0.39 -1.84
N THR A 122 -31.55 0.59 -1.17
CA THR A 122 -32.84 0.39 -0.47
C THR A 122 -33.95 0.01 -1.46
N GLY A 123 -33.96 0.62 -2.66
CA GLY A 123 -34.89 0.26 -3.72
C GLY A 123 -34.74 -1.18 -4.22
N GLU A 124 -33.53 -1.75 -4.13
CA GLU A 124 -33.22 -3.14 -4.47
C GLU A 124 -33.30 -4.10 -3.27
N SER A 125 -33.94 -3.66 -2.18
CA SER A 125 -34.16 -4.46 -0.95
C SER A 125 -32.88 -4.90 -0.22
N PHE A 126 -31.78 -4.15 -0.36
CA PHE A 126 -30.58 -4.36 0.46
C PHE A 126 -30.84 -3.92 1.91
N ASP A 127 -30.55 -4.79 2.87
CA ASP A 127 -30.75 -4.50 4.30
C ASP A 127 -29.67 -3.53 4.84
N LEU A 128 -30.10 -2.32 5.17
CA LEU A 128 -29.28 -1.26 5.76
C LEU A 128 -29.57 -1.06 7.25
N THR A 129 -30.28 -1.98 7.89
CA THR A 129 -30.64 -1.88 9.32
C THR A 129 -29.38 -1.71 10.18
N GLY A 130 -29.40 -0.74 11.10
CA GLY A 130 -28.25 -0.43 11.96
C GLY A 130 -27.11 0.35 11.30
N MET A 131 -27.15 0.58 9.98
CA MET A 131 -26.11 1.33 9.27
C MET A 131 -26.38 2.84 9.28
N LYS A 132 -25.33 3.62 9.59
CA LYS A 132 -25.30 5.08 9.53
C LYS A 132 -24.56 5.53 8.28
N LYS A 133 -25.26 6.29 7.43
CA LYS A 133 -24.71 6.91 6.22
C LYS A 133 -23.49 7.81 6.54
N THR A 134 -22.50 7.82 5.65
CA THR A 134 -21.41 8.83 5.64
C THR A 134 -21.71 10.00 4.69
N ASN A 135 -21.01 11.12 4.86
CA ASN A 135 -21.12 12.27 3.95
C ASN A 135 -20.11 12.23 2.79
N LEU A 136 -19.64 11.04 2.43
CA LEU A 136 -18.63 10.87 1.38
C LEU A 136 -19.28 10.78 0.00
N SER A 137 -18.50 11.18 -1.02
CA SER A 137 -18.83 10.97 -2.42
C SER A 137 -17.84 9.97 -3.02
N LEU A 138 -18.36 8.96 -3.70
CA LEU A 138 -17.57 8.01 -4.48
C LEU A 138 -16.88 8.73 -5.65
N LEU A 139 -17.64 9.54 -6.39
CA LEU A 139 -17.11 10.29 -7.53
C LEU A 139 -17.55 11.75 -7.38
N SER A 140 -16.63 12.68 -7.61
CA SER A 140 -16.99 14.11 -7.67
C SER A 140 -16.05 14.87 -8.59
N ASN A 141 -16.60 15.46 -9.64
CA ASN A 141 -15.84 16.18 -10.67
C ASN A 141 -14.69 15.32 -11.24
N ASN A 142 -14.99 14.08 -11.64
CA ASN A 142 -14.03 13.07 -12.12
C ASN A 142 -12.97 12.64 -11.11
N ILE A 143 -13.06 13.06 -9.83
CA ILE A 143 -12.19 12.60 -8.77
C ILE A 143 -12.89 11.45 -8.04
N LEU A 144 -12.34 10.24 -8.21
CA LEU A 144 -12.72 9.04 -7.50
C LEU A 144 -12.18 9.09 -6.07
N ARG A 145 -13.03 8.72 -5.10
CA ARG A 145 -12.60 8.38 -3.74
C ARG A 145 -12.37 6.88 -3.67
N ASN A 146 -11.11 6.50 -3.49
CA ASN A 146 -10.70 5.12 -3.25
C ASN A 146 -11.23 4.62 -1.91
N ALA A 147 -11.56 3.32 -1.85
CA ALA A 147 -12.13 2.67 -0.67
C ALA A 147 -13.28 3.48 -0.02
N CYS A 148 -14.27 3.90 -0.81
CA CYS A 148 -15.30 4.83 -0.38
C CYS A 148 -16.29 4.16 0.60
N ILE A 149 -16.17 4.44 1.89
CA ILE A 149 -17.12 3.96 2.89
C ILE A 149 -18.41 4.79 2.83
N ILE A 150 -19.50 4.22 2.36
CA ILE A 150 -20.80 4.89 2.18
C ILE A 150 -21.70 4.79 3.41
N ALA A 151 -21.53 3.78 4.25
CA ALA A 151 -22.22 3.63 5.53
C ALA A 151 -21.39 2.83 6.55
N LYS A 152 -21.71 2.95 7.84
CA LYS A 152 -21.03 2.26 8.96
C LYS A 152 -22.03 1.75 9.98
N SER A 153 -21.84 0.55 10.51
CA SER A 153 -22.56 0.03 11.69
C SER A 153 -21.65 0.04 12.92
N GLU A 154 -22.01 -0.70 13.97
CA GLU A 154 -21.14 -0.94 15.12
C GLU A 154 -19.95 -1.84 14.77
N ASP A 155 -20.16 -2.86 13.95
CA ASP A 155 -19.15 -3.89 13.66
C ASP A 155 -18.68 -3.92 12.21
N THR A 156 -19.37 -3.21 11.31
CA THR A 156 -19.13 -3.30 9.86
C THR A 156 -19.02 -1.93 9.19
N ASN A 157 -18.36 -1.92 8.03
CA ASN A 157 -18.30 -0.79 7.10
C ASN A 157 -18.88 -1.23 5.75
N LEU A 158 -19.70 -0.38 5.14
CA LEU A 158 -20.20 -0.59 3.78
C LEU A 158 -19.35 0.24 2.81
N LEU A 159 -18.55 -0.44 2.00
CA LEU A 159 -17.62 0.14 1.02
C LEU A 159 -18.22 0.07 -0.39
N CYS A 160 -17.95 1.10 -1.19
CA CYS A 160 -18.32 1.15 -2.60
C CYS A 160 -17.09 1.40 -3.48
N SER A 161 -17.01 0.67 -4.59
CA SER A 161 -16.03 0.87 -5.66
C SER A 161 -16.71 0.86 -7.04
N ILE A 162 -16.02 1.41 -8.04
CA ILE A 162 -16.40 1.29 -9.45
C ILE A 162 -15.67 0.08 -10.01
N GLU A 163 -16.39 -0.90 -10.54
CA GLU A 163 -15.82 -2.08 -11.18
C GLU A 163 -15.57 -1.82 -12.68
N SER A 164 -16.59 -1.32 -13.37
CA SER A 164 -16.51 -1.02 -14.79
C SER A 164 -17.45 0.12 -15.17
N GLU A 165 -17.20 0.74 -16.32
CA GLU A 165 -18.09 1.74 -16.91
C GLU A 165 -18.51 1.35 -18.32
N THR A 166 -19.73 1.75 -18.68
CA THR A 166 -20.28 1.74 -20.04
C THR A 166 -20.64 3.18 -20.43
N GLU A 167 -21.21 3.37 -21.62
CA GLU A 167 -21.72 4.69 -22.03
C GLU A 167 -22.85 5.18 -21.12
N GLU A 168 -23.73 4.26 -20.67
CA GLU A 168 -24.96 4.60 -19.96
C GLU A 168 -24.88 4.37 -18.44
N PHE A 169 -24.06 3.41 -17.98
CA PHE A 169 -24.03 2.97 -16.58
C PHE A 169 -22.61 2.79 -16.05
N LEU A 170 -22.47 3.04 -14.75
CA LEU A 170 -21.35 2.62 -13.92
C LEU A 170 -21.77 1.36 -13.15
N ARG A 171 -20.99 0.29 -13.27
CA ARG A 171 -21.18 -0.90 -12.47
C ARG A 171 -20.44 -0.72 -11.15
N LEU A 172 -21.21 -0.55 -10.09
CA LEU A 172 -20.71 -0.34 -8.73
C LEU A 172 -20.68 -1.66 -7.98
N HIS A 173 -19.58 -1.93 -7.30
CA HIS A 173 -19.51 -3.02 -6.33
C HIS A 173 -19.63 -2.46 -4.92
N ILE A 174 -20.46 -3.11 -4.12
CA ILE A 174 -20.72 -2.78 -2.73
C ILE A 174 -20.26 -3.96 -1.89
N TYR A 175 -19.45 -3.70 -0.87
CA TYR A 175 -18.92 -4.71 0.03
C TYR A 175 -19.21 -4.31 1.46
N GLU A 176 -19.86 -5.21 2.21
CA GLU A 176 -19.89 -5.09 3.65
C GLU A 176 -18.67 -5.79 4.23
N GLN A 177 -17.86 -5.04 4.95
CA GLN A 177 -16.62 -5.50 5.57
C GLN A 177 -16.77 -5.47 7.08
N TYR A 178 -16.20 -6.46 7.79
CA TYR A 178 -15.98 -6.30 9.23
C TYR A 178 -15.06 -5.09 9.49
N LYS A 179 -15.21 -4.43 10.63
CA LYS A 179 -14.30 -3.34 11.05
C LYS A 179 -12.93 -3.83 11.46
N LYS A 180 -12.82 -5.10 11.81
CA LYS A 180 -11.59 -5.69 12.28
C LYS A 180 -10.80 -6.25 11.10
N PRO A 181 -9.60 -5.72 10.84
CA PRO A 181 -8.80 -6.19 9.73
C PRO A 181 -8.06 -7.48 10.08
N TYR A 182 -7.71 -8.25 9.06
CA TYR A 182 -6.76 -9.37 9.17
C TYR A 182 -5.33 -8.95 8.83
N ALA A 183 -5.15 -7.77 8.23
CA ALA A 183 -3.83 -7.20 7.96
C ALA A 183 -3.86 -5.66 7.98
N MET A 184 -2.74 -5.05 8.31
CA MET A 184 -2.54 -3.61 8.20
C MET A 184 -1.22 -3.28 7.51
N LEU A 185 -1.18 -2.16 6.79
CA LEU A 185 0.00 -1.69 6.10
C LEU A 185 0.30 -0.23 6.43
N GLU A 186 1.58 0.04 6.69
CA GLU A 186 2.10 1.37 6.96
C GLU A 186 3.17 1.74 5.92
N CYS A 187 3.01 2.89 5.28
CA CYS A 187 3.94 3.41 4.28
C CYS A 187 4.74 4.57 4.86
N LYS A 188 6.07 4.45 4.89
CA LYS A 188 6.93 5.51 5.41
C LYS A 188 8.08 5.77 4.44
N ARG A 189 8.06 6.95 3.82
CA ARG A 189 9.30 7.53 3.26
C ARG A 189 10.21 7.90 4.42
N VAL A 190 11.52 7.75 4.28
CA VAL A 190 12.45 8.30 5.28
C VAL A 190 13.55 9.12 4.62
N GLY A 191 13.37 10.44 4.60
CA GLY A 191 14.29 11.42 4.02
C GLY A 191 15.34 11.94 5.00
N VAL A 192 16.55 12.21 4.51
CA VAL A 192 17.61 12.97 5.19
C VAL A 192 17.52 14.43 4.75
N GLU A 193 17.44 15.37 5.69
CA GLU A 193 17.50 16.81 5.37
C GLU A 193 18.95 17.21 5.04
N GLU A 194 19.17 18.13 4.09
CA GLU A 194 20.54 18.49 3.68
C GLU A 194 21.33 19.07 4.85
N GLY A 195 22.55 18.57 5.07
CA GLY A 195 23.39 19.00 6.18
C GLY A 195 23.06 18.36 7.53
N MET A 196 22.02 17.52 7.61
CA MET A 196 21.68 16.75 8.81
C MET A 196 22.04 15.28 8.60
N SER A 197 22.84 14.71 9.49
CA SER A 197 23.18 13.27 9.45
C SER A 197 22.01 12.36 9.85
N LYS A 198 20.93 12.93 10.40
CA LYS A 198 19.69 12.23 10.79
C LYS A 198 18.51 13.14 10.50
N GLY A 199 17.52 12.69 9.71
CA GLY A 199 16.24 13.39 9.58
C GLY A 199 15.37 13.09 10.80
N PRO A 200 15.30 13.95 11.83
CA PRO A 200 14.77 13.56 13.13
C PRO A 200 13.27 13.24 13.04
N GLN A 201 12.52 14.02 12.28
CA GLN A 201 11.06 13.87 12.21
C GLN A 201 10.62 12.62 11.44
N THR A 202 11.37 12.18 10.44
CA THR A 202 10.91 11.09 9.57
C THR A 202 11.20 9.72 10.18
N ILE A 203 12.34 9.59 10.88
CA ILE A 203 12.66 8.41 11.68
C ILE A 203 11.65 8.26 12.83
N GLU A 204 11.32 9.35 13.53
CA GLU A 204 10.32 9.28 14.62
C GLU A 204 8.93 8.88 14.11
N LYS A 205 8.52 9.33 12.92
CA LYS A 205 7.27 8.87 12.29
C LYS A 205 7.30 7.39 11.91
N ALA A 206 8.44 6.89 11.42
CA ALA A 206 8.59 5.47 11.13
C ALA A 206 8.50 4.62 12.41
N LYS A 207 9.09 5.10 13.51
CA LYS A 207 8.98 4.46 14.84
C LYS A 207 7.56 4.48 15.39
N GLN A 208 6.75 5.50 15.09
CA GLN A 208 5.34 5.52 15.47
C GLN A 208 4.57 4.37 14.79
N GLY A 209 4.74 4.18 13.48
CA GLY A 209 4.17 3.02 12.78
C GLY A 209 4.69 1.69 13.35
N ALA A 210 5.98 1.62 13.68
CA ALA A 210 6.59 0.46 14.32
C ALA A 210 5.95 0.13 15.68
N TYR A 211 5.64 1.15 16.48
CA TYR A 211 4.91 0.97 17.73
C TYR A 211 3.53 0.35 17.46
N VAL A 212 2.76 0.90 16.51
CA VAL A 212 1.43 0.35 16.13
C VAL A 212 1.55 -1.13 15.72
N ALA A 213 2.56 -1.48 14.91
CA ALA A 213 2.80 -2.86 14.48
C ALA A 213 3.03 -3.83 15.63
N ARG A 214 3.64 -3.38 16.73
CA ARG A 214 3.87 -4.23 17.90
C ARG A 214 2.63 -4.45 18.74
N VAL A 215 1.69 -3.52 18.74
CA VAL A 215 0.56 -3.50 19.70
C VAL A 215 -0.78 -3.84 19.06
N ALA A 216 -0.91 -3.83 17.73
CA ALA A 216 -2.20 -4.03 17.06
C ALA A 216 -2.66 -5.50 17.01
N SER A 217 -1.73 -6.46 16.92
CA SER A 217 -2.03 -7.88 16.71
C SER A 217 -2.05 -8.67 18.02
N SER A 218 -2.86 -9.73 18.13
CA SER A 218 -2.77 -10.68 19.25
C SER A 218 -1.47 -11.48 19.27
N LEU A 219 -0.81 -11.64 18.11
CA LEU A 219 0.52 -12.24 18.04
C LEU A 219 1.56 -11.21 18.48
N GLN A 220 2.16 -11.44 19.63
CA GLN A 220 3.12 -10.53 20.26
C GLN A 220 4.55 -11.05 20.10
N LYS A 221 5.50 -10.13 19.89
CA LYS A 221 6.94 -10.42 19.76
C LYS A 221 7.67 -10.25 21.08
N ILE A 222 8.40 -11.28 21.50
CA ILE A 222 9.30 -11.25 22.66
C ILE A 222 10.65 -11.85 22.32
N ARG A 223 11.71 -11.47 23.06
CA ARG A 223 13.02 -12.13 22.95
C ARG A 223 13.25 -13.06 24.13
N ASN A 224 13.78 -14.25 23.85
CA ASN A 224 14.24 -15.16 24.90
C ASN A 224 15.62 -14.72 25.45
N GLY A 225 16.16 -15.45 26.43
CA GLY A 225 17.48 -15.17 27.01
C GLY A 225 18.67 -15.34 26.06
N ALA A 226 18.49 -16.06 24.95
CA ALA A 226 19.49 -16.21 23.89
C ALA A 226 19.42 -15.07 22.84
N GLY A 227 18.36 -14.24 22.90
CA GLY A 227 18.12 -13.14 21.97
C GLY A 227 17.22 -13.51 20.78
N ASP A 228 16.78 -14.77 20.65
CA ASP A 228 15.91 -15.20 19.55
C ASP A 228 14.52 -14.58 19.65
N MET A 229 13.93 -14.25 18.51
CA MET A 229 12.56 -13.74 18.45
C MET A 229 11.55 -14.88 18.59
N GLN A 230 10.72 -14.81 19.63
CA GLN A 230 9.60 -15.70 19.88
C GLN A 230 8.28 -14.94 19.66
N GLY A 231 7.27 -15.66 19.19
CA GLY A 231 5.90 -15.21 19.15
C GLY A 231 5.13 -15.79 20.33
N ILE A 232 4.28 -14.97 20.96
CA ILE A 232 3.31 -15.40 21.96
C ILE A 232 1.91 -14.98 21.53
N ILE A 233 0.95 -15.89 21.64
CA ILE A 233 -0.47 -15.61 21.43
C ILE A 233 -1.29 -16.27 22.54
N TYR A 234 -2.29 -15.56 23.04
CA TYR A 234 -3.23 -16.07 24.04
C TYR A 234 -4.50 -16.55 23.37
N LYS A 235 -5.02 -17.69 23.82
CA LYS A 235 -6.33 -18.23 23.45
C LYS A 235 -7.43 -17.64 24.34
N SER A 236 -8.68 -17.89 23.97
CA SER A 236 -9.84 -17.38 24.69
C SER A 236 -10.00 -17.94 26.11
N ASP A 237 -9.48 -19.15 26.35
CA ASP A 237 -9.45 -19.83 27.65
C ASP A 237 -8.32 -19.37 28.59
N GLY A 238 -7.44 -18.48 28.11
CA GLY A 238 -6.29 -17.97 28.86
C GLY A 238 -5.02 -18.81 28.71
N GLU A 239 -5.04 -19.93 27.99
CA GLU A 239 -3.82 -20.63 27.58
C GLU A 239 -3.02 -19.77 26.58
N PHE A 240 -1.72 -20.04 26.46
CA PHE A 240 -0.87 -19.36 25.49
C PHE A 240 0.02 -20.33 24.72
N ILE A 241 0.32 -19.96 23.48
CA ILE A 241 1.30 -20.65 22.64
C ILE A 241 2.55 -19.78 22.57
N LEU A 242 3.71 -20.37 22.80
CA LEU A 242 5.02 -19.74 22.68
C LEU A 242 5.91 -20.57 21.74
N LYS A 243 6.31 -19.98 20.62
CA LYS A 243 7.11 -20.64 19.55
C LYS A 243 8.02 -19.60 18.86
N PRO A 244 9.00 -20.02 18.02
CA PRO A 244 9.71 -19.09 17.15
C PRO A 244 8.73 -18.22 16.35
N PHE A 245 8.98 -16.91 16.28
CA PHE A 245 7.98 -15.95 15.81
C PHE A 245 7.43 -16.26 14.41
N VAL A 246 8.33 -16.51 13.45
CA VAL A 246 7.95 -16.75 12.05
C VAL A 246 7.15 -18.05 11.91
N GLU A 247 7.53 -19.10 12.65
CA GLU A 247 6.83 -20.39 12.65
C GLU A 247 5.41 -20.23 13.20
N LEU A 248 5.25 -19.53 14.32
CA LEU A 248 3.93 -19.29 14.91
C LEU A 248 3.03 -18.44 14.01
N MET A 249 3.61 -17.41 13.39
CA MET A 249 2.89 -16.57 12.43
C MET A 249 2.35 -17.40 11.26
N GLU A 250 3.19 -18.28 10.69
CA GLU A 250 2.77 -19.17 9.60
C GLU A 250 1.71 -20.18 10.05
N GLU A 251 1.83 -20.74 11.25
CA GLU A 251 0.84 -21.65 11.82
C GLU A 251 -0.52 -20.95 11.97
N ILE A 252 -0.54 -19.72 12.49
CA ILE A 252 -1.78 -18.94 12.60
C ILE A 252 -2.40 -18.71 11.22
N ILE A 253 -1.62 -18.22 10.25
CA ILE A 253 -2.09 -17.95 8.89
C ILE A 253 -2.63 -19.22 8.19
N ASN A 254 -2.00 -20.37 8.43
CA ASN A 254 -2.42 -21.64 7.83
C ASN A 254 -3.53 -22.35 8.62
N SER A 255 -3.84 -21.93 9.85
CA SER A 255 -4.92 -22.49 10.67
C SER A 255 -6.29 -21.94 10.27
N ASP A 256 -7.36 -22.61 10.67
CA ASP A 256 -8.73 -22.06 10.68
C ASP A 256 -9.24 -21.92 12.12
N ASP A 257 -8.33 -21.86 13.09
CA ASP A 257 -8.65 -21.74 14.51
C ASP A 257 -9.07 -20.29 14.83
N GLY A 258 -10.35 -20.12 15.16
CA GLY A 258 -10.92 -18.83 15.52
C GLY A 258 -10.21 -18.17 16.72
N ASP A 259 -9.70 -18.93 17.68
CA ASP A 259 -8.99 -18.37 18.82
C ASP A 259 -7.65 -17.75 18.44
N LEU A 260 -7.00 -18.29 17.41
CA LEU A 260 -5.76 -17.73 16.90
C LEU A 260 -6.03 -16.54 15.97
N LEU A 261 -7.08 -16.61 15.15
CA LEU A 261 -7.32 -15.66 14.07
C LEU A 261 -8.14 -14.44 14.47
N ARG A 262 -9.07 -14.55 15.42
CA ARG A 262 -10.04 -13.48 15.75
C ARG A 262 -9.39 -12.15 16.08
N GLN A 263 -8.20 -12.16 16.67
CA GLN A 263 -7.47 -10.96 17.10
C GLN A 263 -6.13 -10.80 16.38
N PHE A 264 -5.82 -11.70 15.44
CA PHE A 264 -4.58 -11.66 14.69
C PHE A 264 -4.67 -10.62 13.56
N ILE A 265 -3.63 -9.81 13.47
CA ILE A 265 -3.45 -8.83 12.40
C ILE A 265 -2.04 -9.00 11.86
N LEU A 266 -1.92 -9.32 10.58
CA LEU A 266 -0.62 -9.34 9.91
C LEU A 266 -0.15 -7.89 9.65
N THR A 267 1.02 -7.53 10.15
CA THR A 267 1.54 -6.16 10.06
C THR A 267 2.62 -6.02 8.99
N VAL A 268 2.40 -5.13 8.02
CA VAL A 268 3.31 -4.90 6.89
C VAL A 268 3.80 -3.46 6.87
N GLY A 269 5.10 -3.26 7.00
CA GLY A 269 5.74 -1.97 6.77
C GLY A 269 6.25 -1.86 5.35
N VAL A 270 6.07 -0.71 4.70
CA VAL A 270 6.69 -0.37 3.41
C VAL A 270 7.52 0.88 3.58
N VAL A 271 8.84 0.76 3.40
CA VAL A 271 9.76 1.88 3.50
C VAL A 271 10.51 2.13 2.21
N SER A 272 10.95 3.37 1.97
CA SER A 272 11.82 3.72 0.84
C SER A 272 13.06 4.45 1.33
N ASN A 273 14.19 4.26 0.65
CA ASN A 273 15.46 4.87 1.06
C ASN A 273 15.55 6.36 0.75
N HIS A 274 16.39 7.03 1.54
CA HIS A 274 17.09 8.26 1.17
C HIS A 274 18.52 8.24 1.74
N GLY A 275 19.25 7.15 1.48
CA GLY A 275 20.69 7.07 1.71
C GLY A 275 21.17 6.80 3.14
N ASN A 276 20.33 6.32 4.06
CA ASN A 276 20.74 6.15 5.48
C ASN A 276 20.10 4.96 6.22
N TRP A 277 19.53 3.96 5.54
CA TRP A 277 18.94 2.79 6.22
C TRP A 277 19.81 1.54 6.10
N ILE A 278 20.50 1.43 4.97
CA ILE A 278 21.34 0.31 4.60
C ILE A 278 22.70 0.89 4.22
N LYS A 279 23.77 0.35 4.82
CA LYS A 279 25.14 0.69 4.42
C LYS A 279 25.43 0.06 3.07
N ARG A 280 26.19 0.78 2.24
CA ARG A 280 26.76 0.18 1.03
C ARG A 280 27.81 -0.86 1.44
N ASP A 281 27.89 -1.95 0.70
CA ASP A 281 28.94 -2.95 0.84
C ASP A 281 30.29 -2.44 0.30
N ALA A 282 31.30 -3.31 0.28
CA ALA A 282 32.65 -2.98 -0.17
C ALA A 282 32.71 -2.56 -1.65
N ASP A 283 31.77 -3.02 -2.47
CA ASP A 283 31.67 -2.74 -3.91
C ASP A 283 30.82 -1.48 -4.19
N GLY A 284 30.24 -0.90 -3.14
CA GLY A 284 29.43 0.31 -3.22
C GLY A 284 27.95 0.03 -3.48
N ASP A 285 27.52 -1.22 -3.46
CA ASP A 285 26.15 -1.65 -3.71
C ASP A 285 25.33 -1.72 -2.41
N LEU A 286 24.01 -1.61 -2.52
CA LEU A 286 23.12 -1.79 -1.37
C LEU A 286 22.99 -3.29 -1.09
N SER A 287 23.57 -3.73 0.02
CA SER A 287 23.42 -5.11 0.49
C SER A 287 22.35 -5.19 1.57
N PHE A 288 21.38 -6.07 1.36
CA PHE A 288 20.25 -6.30 2.25
C PHE A 288 20.56 -7.31 3.38
N SER A 289 21.84 -7.51 3.69
CA SER A 289 22.28 -8.27 4.86
C SER A 289 22.04 -7.48 6.15
N GLU A 290 21.52 -8.14 7.18
CA GLU A 290 21.20 -7.53 8.47
C GLU A 290 22.41 -6.82 9.12
N GLU A 291 23.63 -7.28 8.84
CA GLU A 291 24.88 -6.70 9.34
C GLU A 291 25.11 -5.25 8.86
N LEU A 292 24.47 -4.87 7.75
CA LEU A 292 24.60 -3.56 7.13
C LEU A 292 23.40 -2.64 7.42
N PHE A 293 22.42 -3.12 8.18
CA PHE A 293 21.27 -2.31 8.60
C PHE A 293 21.69 -1.30 9.65
N GLN A 294 21.22 -0.07 9.48
CA GLN A 294 21.28 0.91 10.55
C GLN A 294 20.28 0.55 11.66
N LYS A 295 20.55 1.02 12.88
CA LYS A 295 19.73 0.74 14.07
C LYS A 295 18.25 0.99 13.82
N GLU A 296 17.91 2.05 13.11
CA GLU A 296 16.54 2.43 12.79
C GLU A 296 15.84 1.40 11.90
N LEU A 297 16.52 0.87 10.89
CA LEU A 297 15.99 -0.21 10.05
C LEU A 297 15.82 -1.50 10.86
N MET A 298 16.77 -1.82 11.75
CA MET A 298 16.63 -2.96 12.66
C MET A 298 15.41 -2.81 13.59
N VAL A 299 15.13 -1.60 14.09
CA VAL A 299 13.94 -1.34 14.90
C VAL A 299 12.67 -1.64 14.11
N LEU A 300 12.58 -1.21 12.85
CA LEU A 300 11.42 -1.51 12.03
C LEU A 300 11.30 -2.99 11.71
N ALA A 301 12.40 -3.64 11.32
CA ALA A 301 12.43 -5.05 10.92
C ALA A 301 11.99 -5.98 12.06
N ASN A 302 12.30 -5.59 13.31
CA ASN A 302 11.87 -6.30 14.51
C ASN A 302 10.45 -5.93 14.99
N SER A 303 9.85 -4.89 14.42
CA SER A 303 8.51 -4.42 14.82
C SER A 303 7.42 -4.98 13.91
N TYR A 304 7.56 -4.85 12.60
CA TYR A 304 6.61 -5.39 11.63
C TYR A 304 6.80 -6.88 11.41
N ASP A 305 5.73 -7.59 11.07
CA ASP A 305 5.79 -9.01 10.70
C ASP A 305 6.43 -9.16 9.32
N TRP A 306 6.08 -8.22 8.44
CA TRP A 306 6.69 -8.02 7.16
C TRP A 306 7.23 -6.59 7.04
N LEU A 307 8.48 -6.44 6.60
CA LEU A 307 9.04 -5.14 6.24
C LEU A 307 9.55 -5.19 4.81
N LEU A 308 8.92 -4.41 3.95
CA LEU A 308 9.28 -4.25 2.55
C LEU A 308 10.08 -2.96 2.36
N PHE A 309 11.02 -3.02 1.43
CA PHE A 309 11.83 -1.89 1.02
C PHE A 309 11.62 -1.60 -0.46
N LEU A 310 10.94 -0.48 -0.76
CA LEU A 310 10.82 0.05 -2.11
C LEU A 310 12.14 0.70 -2.53
N THR A 311 12.76 0.14 -3.55
CA THR A 311 14.07 0.56 -4.06
C THR A 311 14.04 1.95 -4.69
N ASP A 312 15.16 2.66 -4.61
CA ASP A 312 15.39 3.91 -5.33
C ASP A 312 15.16 3.73 -6.83
N GLN A 313 15.61 2.60 -7.38
CA GLN A 313 15.42 2.27 -8.79
C GLN A 313 13.93 2.17 -9.14
N GLY A 314 13.14 1.42 -8.37
CA GLY A 314 11.71 1.28 -8.62
C GLY A 314 10.94 2.61 -8.51
N LEU A 315 11.25 3.40 -7.48
CA LEU A 315 10.65 4.72 -7.32
C LEU A 315 11.07 5.70 -8.44
N SER A 316 12.35 5.70 -8.83
CA SER A 316 12.85 6.45 -9.98
C SER A 316 12.16 6.05 -11.28
N GLN A 317 12.01 4.75 -11.51
CA GLN A 317 11.39 4.22 -12.71
C GLN A 317 9.92 4.67 -12.80
N PHE A 318 9.15 4.50 -11.73
CA PHE A 318 7.77 4.98 -11.67
C PHE A 318 7.64 6.47 -11.99
N ILE A 319 8.52 7.30 -11.42
CA ILE A 319 8.50 8.75 -11.62
C ILE A 319 8.92 9.13 -13.04
N ASP A 320 10.00 8.55 -13.57
CA ASP A 320 10.49 8.89 -14.91
C ASP A 320 9.48 8.46 -15.97
N GLU A 321 8.97 7.23 -15.91
CA GLU A 321 8.06 6.67 -16.91
C GLU A 321 6.67 7.31 -16.90
N LEU A 322 6.14 7.71 -15.74
CA LEU A 322 4.75 8.18 -15.63
C LEU A 322 4.63 9.69 -15.45
N LEU A 323 5.65 10.36 -14.93
CA LEU A 323 5.57 11.78 -14.56
C LEU A 323 6.52 12.68 -15.37
N PHE A 324 7.79 12.30 -15.57
CA PHE A 324 8.74 13.17 -16.27
C PHE A 324 8.84 12.92 -17.77
N LYS A 325 8.79 11.66 -18.20
CA LYS A 325 8.84 11.24 -19.60
C LYS A 325 7.68 10.29 -19.92
N PRO A 326 6.42 10.72 -19.68
CA PRO A 326 5.27 9.89 -20.00
C PRO A 326 5.21 9.62 -21.49
N THR A 327 4.83 8.39 -21.84
CA THR A 327 4.30 8.08 -23.17
C THR A 327 3.03 8.90 -23.41
N GLU A 328 2.57 8.99 -24.66
CA GLU A 328 1.29 9.65 -25.00
C GLU A 328 0.13 9.11 -24.17
N GLU A 329 0.09 7.79 -23.93
CA GLU A 329 -0.91 7.12 -23.11
C GLU A 329 -0.88 7.58 -21.64
N HIS A 330 0.31 7.84 -21.08
CA HIS A 330 0.48 8.21 -19.67
C HIS A 330 0.47 9.71 -19.40
N LYS A 331 0.26 10.58 -20.40
CA LYS A 331 0.24 12.04 -20.22
C LYS A 331 -0.75 12.50 -19.16
N ILE A 332 -1.92 11.88 -19.09
CA ILE A 332 -2.96 12.18 -18.10
C ILE A 332 -2.44 11.98 -16.67
N LEU A 333 -1.56 11.00 -16.43
CA LEU A 333 -0.97 10.76 -15.11
C LEU A 333 -0.08 11.92 -14.68
N ARG A 334 0.80 12.39 -15.58
CA ARG A 334 1.61 13.58 -15.36
C ARG A 334 0.73 14.81 -15.10
N GLU A 335 -0.27 15.05 -15.93
CA GLU A 335 -1.14 16.21 -15.81
C GLU A 335 -1.91 16.21 -14.48
N THR A 336 -2.46 15.06 -14.08
CA THR A 336 -3.15 14.85 -12.80
C THR A 336 -2.20 15.05 -11.61
N PHE A 337 -0.95 14.59 -11.72
CA PHE A 337 0.07 14.84 -10.71
C PHE A 337 0.40 16.33 -10.61
N LEU A 338 0.67 17.00 -11.72
CA LEU A 338 1.02 18.42 -11.74
C LEU A 338 -0.13 19.32 -11.25
N SER A 339 -1.37 19.05 -11.66
CA SER A 339 -2.56 19.77 -11.19
C SER A 339 -2.72 19.63 -9.66
N SER A 340 -2.40 18.45 -9.13
CA SER A 340 -2.41 18.14 -7.71
C SER A 340 -1.37 18.89 -6.90
N TYR A 341 -0.40 19.56 -7.55
CA TYR A 341 0.66 20.33 -6.90
C TYR A 341 0.81 21.76 -7.42
N ALA A 342 -0.06 22.22 -8.32
CA ALA A 342 -0.04 23.57 -8.86
C ALA A 342 -0.31 24.66 -7.81
N GLU A 343 0.18 25.88 -8.07
CA GLU A 343 -0.09 27.05 -7.24
C GLU A 343 -1.59 27.36 -7.23
N GLY A 344 -2.15 27.68 -6.04
CA GLY A 344 -3.58 27.98 -5.90
C GLY A 344 -4.53 26.78 -6.03
N LYS A 345 -4.01 25.54 -6.05
CA LYS A 345 -4.84 24.32 -6.10
C LYS A 345 -5.89 24.29 -4.98
N LYS A 346 -7.09 23.86 -5.33
CA LYS A 346 -8.21 23.71 -4.36
C LYS A 346 -8.33 22.31 -3.79
N LYS A 347 -7.88 21.29 -4.53
CA LYS A 347 -8.04 19.87 -4.16
C LYS A 347 -6.91 19.04 -4.77
N ASN A 348 -6.52 17.96 -4.08
CA ASN A 348 -5.56 16.99 -4.58
C ASN A 348 -6.32 15.83 -5.25
N GLU A 349 -5.88 15.40 -6.44
CA GLU A 349 -6.47 14.34 -7.25
C GLU A 349 -5.47 13.25 -7.63
N PHE A 350 -4.30 13.22 -6.97
CA PHE A 350 -3.26 12.20 -7.14
C PHE A 350 -2.77 11.71 -5.76
N THR A 351 -3.61 10.95 -5.06
CA THR A 351 -3.31 10.39 -3.73
C THR A 351 -3.91 9.00 -3.57
N LYS A 352 -3.51 8.28 -2.51
CA LYS A 352 -4.16 7.03 -2.12
C LYS A 352 -5.67 7.18 -1.89
N VAL A 353 -6.13 8.27 -1.28
CA VAL A 353 -7.55 8.50 -0.93
C VAL A 353 -8.37 8.96 -2.13
N GLN A 354 -7.78 9.80 -2.99
CA GLN A 354 -8.44 10.44 -4.12
C GLN A 354 -7.58 10.39 -5.36
N MET A 355 -8.15 9.91 -6.46
CA MET A 355 -7.50 9.81 -7.75
C MET A 355 -8.44 10.33 -8.84
N ASN A 356 -7.93 11.04 -9.85
CA ASN A 356 -8.70 11.26 -11.07
C ASN A 356 -9.09 9.91 -11.68
N ILE A 357 -10.35 9.72 -12.09
CA ILE A 357 -10.87 8.43 -12.53
C ILE A 357 -10.14 7.87 -13.76
N GLN A 358 -9.68 8.73 -14.67
CA GLN A 358 -8.89 8.32 -15.83
C GLN A 358 -7.48 7.92 -15.40
N ALA A 359 -6.87 8.67 -14.46
CA ALA A 359 -5.59 8.30 -13.87
C ALA A 359 -5.66 6.98 -13.10
N ASP A 360 -6.75 6.69 -12.38
CA ASP A 360 -6.96 5.40 -11.69
C ASP A 360 -6.98 4.23 -12.68
N GLY A 361 -7.72 4.38 -13.78
CA GLY A 361 -7.76 3.37 -14.85
C GLY A 361 -6.39 3.12 -15.49
N LEU A 362 -5.64 4.18 -15.78
CA LEU A 362 -4.30 4.08 -16.35
C LEU A 362 -3.30 3.45 -15.37
N LEU A 363 -3.34 3.80 -14.08
CA LEU A 363 -2.49 3.16 -13.07
C LEU A 363 -2.84 1.67 -12.91
N LEU A 364 -4.13 1.31 -12.88
CA LEU A 364 -4.55 -0.09 -12.85
C LEU A 364 -4.03 -0.89 -14.06
N LYS A 365 -4.06 -0.28 -15.24
CA LYS A 365 -3.51 -0.89 -16.45
C LYS A 365 -1.98 -1.03 -16.37
N TYR A 366 -1.27 0.04 -16.03
CA TYR A 366 0.18 0.02 -15.88
C TYR A 366 0.66 -1.05 -14.89
N PHE A 367 0.03 -1.15 -13.71
CA PHE A 367 0.41 -2.15 -12.72
C PHE A 367 0.14 -3.58 -13.18
N ARG A 368 -0.99 -3.80 -13.86
CA ARG A 368 -1.34 -5.13 -14.41
C ARG A 368 -0.36 -5.57 -15.48
N ASP A 369 -0.03 -4.67 -16.41
CA ASP A 369 0.82 -4.98 -17.56
C ASP A 369 2.29 -5.16 -17.15
N ASN A 370 2.71 -4.55 -16.03
CA ASN A 370 4.09 -4.55 -15.56
C ASN A 370 4.28 -5.21 -14.18
N LEU A 371 3.35 -6.07 -13.75
CA LEU A 371 3.31 -6.60 -12.37
C LEU A 371 4.65 -7.19 -11.92
N GLN A 372 5.25 -8.08 -12.73
CA GLN A 372 6.51 -8.76 -12.38
C GLN A 372 7.67 -7.76 -12.18
N MET A 373 7.73 -6.73 -13.02
CA MET A 373 8.74 -5.68 -12.91
C MET A 373 8.54 -4.86 -11.63
N ILE A 374 7.28 -4.50 -11.33
CA ILE A 374 6.90 -3.72 -10.15
C ILE A 374 7.15 -4.50 -8.87
N GLU A 375 6.87 -5.81 -8.85
CA GLU A 375 7.23 -6.68 -7.73
C GLU A 375 8.75 -6.68 -7.50
N GLY A 376 9.54 -6.62 -8.57
CA GLY A 376 10.99 -6.44 -8.52
C GLY A 376 11.47 -5.10 -7.94
N TRP A 377 10.57 -4.13 -7.72
CA TRP A 377 10.92 -2.88 -7.04
C TRP A 377 11.07 -3.04 -5.53
N PHE A 378 10.60 -4.16 -4.95
CA PHE A 378 10.55 -4.39 -3.52
C PHE A 378 11.55 -5.45 -3.08
N ASN A 379 12.31 -5.15 -2.04
CA ASN A 379 13.08 -6.14 -1.29
C ASN A 379 12.37 -6.47 0.02
N VAL A 380 12.42 -7.74 0.43
CA VAL A 380 11.93 -8.16 1.75
C VAL A 380 13.06 -8.03 2.76
N ILE A 381 12.87 -7.19 3.77
CA ILE A 381 13.79 -7.01 4.89
C ILE A 381 13.51 -8.01 6.00
N SER A 382 12.23 -8.21 6.30
CA SER A 382 11.76 -9.11 7.35
C SER A 382 10.46 -9.77 6.86
N PRO A 383 10.29 -11.10 7.04
CA PRO A 383 11.32 -12.06 7.45
C PRO A 383 12.39 -12.23 6.35
N SER A 384 13.68 -12.27 6.72
CA SER A 384 14.80 -12.30 5.76
C SER A 384 14.87 -13.57 4.90
N THR A 385 14.18 -14.64 5.30
CA THR A 385 14.09 -15.91 4.56
C THR A 385 12.95 -15.96 3.55
N LYS A 386 12.11 -14.93 3.47
CA LYS A 386 10.90 -14.92 2.64
C LYS A 386 10.99 -13.96 1.47
N THR A 387 10.11 -14.19 0.50
CA THR A 387 9.97 -13.39 -0.73
C THR A 387 8.64 -12.64 -0.75
N LEU A 388 8.52 -11.66 -1.65
CA LEU A 388 7.27 -10.93 -1.85
C LEU A 388 6.10 -11.86 -2.23
N THR A 389 6.38 -12.92 -3.00
CA THR A 389 5.39 -13.96 -3.34
C THR A 389 4.87 -14.70 -2.11
N ASN A 390 5.71 -14.91 -1.08
CA ASN A 390 5.25 -15.51 0.16
C ASN A 390 4.26 -14.57 0.88
N LEU A 391 4.52 -13.26 0.94
CA LEU A 391 3.58 -12.27 1.51
C LEU A 391 2.27 -12.24 0.72
N GLN A 392 2.34 -12.18 -0.61
CA GLN A 392 1.13 -12.20 -1.45
C GLN A 392 0.28 -13.43 -1.16
N ARG A 393 0.90 -14.61 -1.05
CA ARG A 393 0.20 -15.87 -0.71
C ARG A 393 -0.41 -15.82 0.69
N GLU A 394 0.31 -15.30 1.68
CA GLU A 394 -0.20 -15.17 3.06
C GLU A 394 -1.41 -14.22 3.13
N LEU A 395 -1.36 -13.09 2.43
CA LEU A 395 -2.49 -12.16 2.31
C LEU A 395 -3.68 -12.80 1.59
N GLU A 396 -3.44 -13.58 0.54
CA GLU A 396 -4.48 -14.31 -0.19
C GLU A 396 -5.09 -15.43 0.68
N GLN A 397 -4.29 -16.13 1.48
CA GLN A 397 -4.77 -17.12 2.43
C GLN A 397 -5.67 -16.48 3.48
N LEU A 398 -5.23 -15.38 4.11
CA LEU A 398 -6.05 -14.65 5.07
C LEU A 398 -7.32 -14.13 4.43
N LYS A 399 -7.26 -13.54 3.23
CA LYS A 399 -8.43 -13.07 2.49
C LYS A 399 -9.49 -14.16 2.30
N ASN A 400 -9.09 -15.40 2.03
CA ASN A 400 -9.97 -16.50 1.64
C ASN A 400 -10.50 -17.34 2.82
N LYS A 401 -10.22 -16.95 4.08
CA LYS A 401 -10.76 -17.67 5.24
C LYS A 401 -12.27 -17.45 5.40
N ASN A 402 -12.94 -18.38 6.08
CA ASN A 402 -14.32 -18.19 6.50
C ASN A 402 -14.38 -17.29 7.74
N TRP A 403 -14.28 -15.97 7.52
CA TRP A 403 -14.27 -14.99 8.60
C TRP A 403 -15.58 -14.86 9.35
N ILE A 404 -16.69 -15.30 8.77
CA ILE A 404 -17.97 -15.36 9.46
C ILE A 404 -17.87 -16.38 10.60
N ASP A 405 -17.45 -17.61 10.29
CA ASP A 405 -17.25 -18.66 11.30
C ASP A 405 -16.14 -18.32 12.33
N ILE A 406 -15.14 -17.54 11.93
CA ILE A 406 -14.07 -17.11 12.84
C ILE A 406 -14.58 -16.08 13.86
N TYR A 407 -15.41 -15.13 13.43
CA TYR A 407 -15.89 -14.05 14.29
C TYR A 407 -17.15 -14.38 15.09
N GLU A 408 -17.98 -15.31 14.61
CA GLU A 408 -19.06 -15.93 15.39
C GLU A 408 -18.51 -16.92 16.44
#